data_AF-A0A7C9TYG1-F1
#
_entry.id   AF-A0A7C9TYG1-F1
#
_cell.length_a   1.000
_cell.length_b   1.000
_cell.length_c   1.000
_cell.angle_alpha   90.00
_cell.angle_beta   90.00
_cell.angle_gamma   90.00
#
_symmetry.space_group_name_H-M   'P 1'
#
loop_
_entity.id
_entity.type
_entity.pdbx_description
1 polymer ?
#
loop_
_entity_poly.entity_id
_entity_poly.type
_entity_poly.pdbx_seq_one_letter_code
_entity_poly.pdbx_strand_id
1 'polypeptide(L)'
;MKTLRVFADFHNADVRGRLRLNCIGTVEGLARQGIELQDGQLLTFYSEELEVEGMVQYSSEENIWVAVIDWNAVKESEALAMEVKL
;
A
#
# COMPACT_ATOMS: atom_id res chain seq x y z
N MET A 1 9.24 -5.20 -15.52
CA MET A 1 7.81 -5.49 -15.25
C MET A 1 7.20 -4.27 -14.58
N LYS A 2 5.96 -3.89 -14.93
CA LYS A 2 5.28 -2.76 -14.26
C LYS A 2 4.70 -3.30 -12.95
N THR A 3 5.35 -3.01 -11.83
CA THR A 3 4.86 -3.42 -10.51
C THR A 3 3.57 -2.67 -10.20
N LEU A 4 2.49 -3.39 -9.85
CA LEU A 4 1.23 -2.79 -9.44
C LEU A 4 1.44 -2.10 -8.10
N ARG A 5 1.11 -0.80 -8.04
CA ARG A 5 1.28 0.00 -6.84
C ARG A 5 -0.02 0.65 -6.42
N VAL A 6 -0.27 0.66 -5.12
CA VAL A 6 -1.51 1.16 -4.52
C VAL A 6 -1.15 2.14 -3.41
N PHE A 7 -1.86 3.27 -3.37
CA PHE A 7 -1.68 4.23 -2.29
C PHE A 7 -2.05 3.60 -0.94
N ALA A 8 -1.25 3.83 0.09
CA ALA A 8 -1.56 3.46 1.47
C ALA A 8 -1.03 4.52 2.45
N ASP A 9 -1.81 4.79 3.50
CA ASP A 9 -1.39 5.64 4.60
C ASP A 9 -0.63 4.80 5.64
N PHE A 10 0.65 5.07 5.82
CA PHE A 10 1.51 4.38 6.79
C PHE A 10 1.15 4.68 8.25
N HIS A 11 0.38 5.74 8.52
CA HIS A 11 -0.17 5.99 9.86
C HIS A 11 -1.48 5.23 10.11
N ASN A 12 -2.11 4.67 9.08
CA ASN A 12 -3.36 3.92 9.19
C ASN A 12 -3.11 2.41 9.43
N ALA A 13 -2.13 2.10 10.27
CA ALA A 13 -1.83 0.74 10.68
C ALA A 13 -2.83 0.25 11.76
N ASP A 14 -3.17 -1.03 11.73
CA ASP A 14 -3.87 -1.69 12.82
C ASP A 14 -2.94 -1.97 14.00
N VAL A 15 -3.50 -2.53 15.09
CA VAL A 15 -2.74 -2.86 16.31
C VAL A 15 -1.66 -3.92 16.10
N ARG A 16 -1.68 -4.61 14.95
CA ARG A 16 -0.68 -5.61 14.55
C ARG A 16 0.35 -5.04 13.56
N GLY A 17 0.25 -3.75 13.24
CA GLY A 17 1.13 -3.07 12.30
C GLY A 17 0.81 -3.33 10.83
N ARG A 18 -0.39 -3.79 10.49
CA ARG A 18 -0.84 -3.99 9.09
C ARG A 18 -1.53 -2.74 8.59
N LEU A 19 -1.23 -2.27 7.38
CA LEU A 19 -1.86 -1.05 6.84
C LEU A 19 -3.30 -1.34 6.40
N ARG A 20 -4.28 -0.55 6.85
CA ARG A 20 -5.67 -0.67 6.39
C ARG A 20 -5.84 -0.07 4.99
N LEU A 21 -6.44 -0.84 4.08
CA LEU A 21 -6.63 -0.45 2.69
C LEU A 21 -8.01 0.19 2.43
N ASN A 22 -8.42 1.14 3.29
CA ASN A 22 -9.73 1.82 3.22
C ASN A 22 -9.65 3.33 3.03
N CYS A 23 -8.46 3.92 2.88
CA CYS A 23 -8.35 5.34 2.57
C CYS A 23 -8.98 5.63 1.20
N ILE A 24 -9.56 6.82 1.04
CA ILE A 24 -10.20 7.24 -0.22
C ILE A 24 -9.23 7.08 -1.40
N GLY A 25 -7.99 7.58 -1.26
CA GLY A 25 -6.95 7.44 -2.29
C GLY A 25 -6.56 5.99 -2.62
N THR A 26 -6.67 5.08 -1.65
CA THR A 26 -6.48 3.63 -1.86
C THR A 26 -7.60 3.08 -2.73
N VAL A 27 -8.86 3.34 -2.36
CA VAL A 27 -10.05 2.85 -3.09
C VAL A 27 -10.09 3.40 -4.51
N GLU A 28 -9.84 4.69 -4.69
CA GLU A 28 -9.76 5.32 -6.01
C GLU A 28 -8.61 4.75 -6.85
N GLY A 29 -7.44 4.53 -6.23
CA GLY A 29 -6.28 3.95 -6.88
C GLY A 29 -6.50 2.53 -7.37
N LEU A 30 -7.20 1.71 -6.58
CA LEU A 30 -7.61 0.35 -6.94
C LEU A 30 -8.60 0.37 -8.12
N ALA A 31 -9.66 1.17 -8.01
CA ALA A 31 -10.69 1.29 -9.04
C ALA A 31 -10.11 1.79 -10.39
N ARG A 32 -9.28 2.84 -10.35
CA ARG A 32 -8.63 3.41 -11.53
C ARG A 32 -7.74 2.41 -12.26
N GLN A 33 -7.11 1.50 -11.51
CA GLN A 33 -6.21 0.49 -12.08
C GLN A 33 -6.91 -0.85 -12.39
N GLY A 34 -8.17 -1.01 -11.99
CA GLY A 34 -8.88 -2.30 -12.09
C GLY A 34 -8.26 -3.38 -11.23
N ILE A 35 -7.70 -3.03 -10.07
CA ILE A 35 -7.11 -3.99 -9.13
C ILE A 35 -8.19 -4.49 -8.19
N GLU A 36 -8.47 -5.78 -8.26
CA GLU A 36 -9.25 -6.49 -7.25
C GLU A 36 -8.28 -7.09 -6.21
N LEU A 37 -8.53 -6.80 -4.94
CA LEU A 37 -7.72 -7.31 -3.84
C LEU A 37 -8.00 -8.79 -3.59
N GLN A 38 -6.94 -9.57 -3.44
CA GLN A 38 -7.01 -11.01 -3.15
C GLN A 38 -6.02 -11.37 -2.03
N ASP A 39 -6.39 -12.33 -1.17
CA ASP A 39 -5.48 -12.84 -0.16
C ASP A 39 -4.19 -13.41 -0.80
N GLY A 40 -3.04 -13.02 -0.24
CA GLY A 40 -1.73 -13.44 -0.75
C GLY A 40 -1.20 -12.64 -1.93
N GLN A 41 -1.96 -11.66 -2.45
CA GLN A 41 -1.52 -10.82 -3.55
C GLN A 41 -0.38 -9.89 -3.09
N LEU A 42 0.73 -9.88 -3.84
CA LEU A 42 1.85 -8.97 -3.59
C LEU A 42 1.66 -7.65 -4.36
N LEU A 43 1.80 -6.52 -3.66
CA LEU A 43 1.70 -5.17 -4.21
C LEU A 43 2.79 -4.27 -3.61
N THR A 44 3.13 -3.20 -4.32
CA THR A 44 3.87 -2.08 -3.72
C THR A 44 2.87 -1.10 -3.13
N PHE A 45 3.00 -0.83 -1.83
CA PHE A 45 2.22 0.19 -1.13
C PHE A 45 3.05 1.46 -1.05
N TYR A 46 2.46 2.60 -1.39
CA TYR A 46 3.18 3.87 -1.41
C TYR A 46 2.36 5.02 -0.84
N SER A 47 3.06 6.01 -0.29
CA SER A 47 2.57 7.35 0.01
C SER A 47 3.39 8.37 -0.78
N GLU A 48 3.23 9.66 -0.47
CA GLU A 48 4.05 10.72 -1.07
C GLU A 48 5.55 10.48 -0.82
N GLU A 49 5.90 10.09 0.41
CA GLU A 49 7.30 10.00 0.86
C GLU A 49 7.82 8.57 0.99
N LEU A 50 6.94 7.57 1.12
CA LEU A 50 7.36 6.20 1.47
C LEU A 50 6.84 5.17 0.47
N GLU A 51 7.58 4.09 0.30
CA GLU A 51 7.08 2.89 -0.38
C GLU A 51 7.63 1.61 0.26
N VAL A 52 6.85 0.53 0.15
CA VAL A 52 7.20 -0.81 0.65
C VAL A 52 6.48 -1.89 -0.15
N GLU A 53 7.08 -3.06 -0.30
CA GLU A 53 6.36 -4.24 -0.78
C GLU A 53 5.60 -4.91 0.36
N GLY A 54 4.39 -5.38 0.08
CA GLY A 54 3.57 -6.05 1.07
C GLY A 54 2.64 -7.07 0.46
N MET A 55 2.08 -7.90 1.33
CA MET A 55 1.09 -8.90 0.98
C MET A 55 -0.30 -8.47 1.43
N VAL A 56 -1.26 -8.52 0.52
CA VAL A 56 -2.66 -8.28 0.81
C VAL A 56 -3.23 -9.42 1.65
N GLN A 57 -4.00 -9.08 2.67
CA GLN A 57 -4.70 -10.03 3.51
C GLN A 57 -6.09 -9.49 3.87
N TYR A 58 -7.10 -10.35 3.90
CA TYR A 58 -8.39 -10.00 4.49
C TYR A 58 -8.35 -10.12 6.02
N SER A 59 -8.63 -9.03 6.73
CA SER A 59 -8.78 -9.04 8.18
C SER A 59 -10.24 -9.32 8.54
N SER A 60 -10.52 -10.56 8.98
CA SER A 60 -11.86 -10.94 9.46
C SER A 60 -12.24 -10.23 10.77
N GLU A 61 -11.27 -9.78 11.55
CA GLU A 61 -11.49 -9.07 12.83
C GLU A 61 -12.09 -7.68 12.62
N GLU A 62 -11.60 -6.96 11.61
CA GLU A 62 -12.06 -5.60 11.28
C GLU A 62 -12.94 -5.57 10.01
N ASN A 63 -13.17 -6.72 9.38
CA ASN A 63 -13.95 -6.88 8.15
C ASN A 63 -13.44 -5.99 6.99
N ILE A 64 -12.11 -5.94 6.82
CA ILE A 64 -11.41 -5.00 5.92
C ILE A 64 -10.17 -5.65 5.30
N TRP A 65 -9.78 -5.20 4.10
CA TRP A 65 -8.49 -5.53 3.51
C TRP A 65 -7.34 -4.78 4.18
N VAL A 66 -6.24 -5.48 4.44
CA VAL A 66 -5.01 -4.92 5.01
C VAL A 66 -3.79 -5.34 4.19
N ALA A 67 -2.70 -4.59 4.32
CA ALA A 67 -1.39 -4.96 3.84
C ALA A 67 -0.50 -5.40 5.00
N VAL A 68 0.05 -6.61 4.91
CA VAL A 68 1.11 -7.11 5.78
C VAL A 68 2.44 -6.65 5.18
N ILE A 69 3.20 -5.84 5.93
CA ILE A 69 4.47 -5.25 5.50
C ILE A 69 5.58 -5.52 6.54
N ASP A 70 6.83 -5.47 6.10
CA ASP A 70 7.98 -5.35 7.01
C ASP A 70 8.36 -3.88 7.16
N TRP A 71 8.19 -3.35 8.38
CA TRP A 71 8.50 -1.95 8.70
C TRP A 71 9.98 -1.60 8.52
N ASN A 72 10.89 -2.59 8.59
CA ASN A 72 12.31 -2.36 8.35
C ASN A 72 12.65 -2.27 6.86
N ALA A 73 11.72 -2.64 5.98
CA ALA A 73 11.87 -2.59 4.53
C ALA A 73 11.25 -1.34 3.90
N VAL A 74 10.62 -0.47 4.71
CA VAL A 74 10.07 0.81 4.25
C VAL A 74 11.21 1.72 3.81
N LYS A 75 11.08 2.29 2.61
CA LYS A 75 12.07 3.20 2.02
C LYS A 75 11.42 4.47 1.51
N GLU A 76 12.22 5.50 1.26
CA GLU A 76 11.75 6.71 0.60
C GLU A 76 11.22 6.39 -0.81
N SER A 77 10.08 6.99 -1.17
CA SER A 77 9.42 6.81 -2.45
C SER A 77 10.25 7.42 -3.58
N GLU A 78 10.58 6.61 -4.58
CA GLU A 78 11.37 7.05 -5.75
C GLU A 78 10.63 8.10 -6.62
N ALA A 79 9.33 8.31 -6.41
CA ALA A 79 8.57 9.35 -7.09
C ALA A 79 9.09 10.76 -6.76
N LEU A 80 9.55 10.99 -5.52
CA LEU A 80 10.16 12.26 -5.10
C LEU A 80 11.52 12.50 -5.80
N ALA A 81 12.24 11.43 -6.17
CA ALA A 81 13.56 11.51 -6.79
C ALA A 81 13.53 11.99 -8.26
N MET A 82 12.36 11.96 -8.91
CA MET A 82 12.18 12.46 -10.28
C MET A 82 11.82 13.96 -10.33
N GLU A 83 11.21 14.51 -9.28
CA GLU A 83 10.84 15.94 -9.22
C GLU A 83 12.01 16.86 -8.87
N VAL A 84 13.04 16.36 -8.19
CA VAL A 84 14.24 17.14 -7.81
C VAL A 84 15.28 17.24 -8.95
N LYS A 85 15.09 16.53 -10.07
CA LYS A 85 16.04 16.50 -11.20
C LYS A 85 15.73 17.47 -12.36
N LEU A 86 14.88 18.48 -12.16
CA LEU A 86 14.58 19.52 -13.16
C LEU A 86 15.35 20.82 -12.91
#